data_AF-A0AAU2FIN2-F1
#
_entry.id   AF-A0AAU2FIN2-F1
#
_cell.length_a   1.000
_cell.length_b   1.000
_cell.length_c   1.000
_cell.angle_alpha   90.00
_cell.angle_beta   90.00
_cell.angle_gamma   90.00
#
_symmetry.space_group_name_H-M   'P 1'
#
loop_
_entity.id
_entity.type
_entity.pdbx_description
1 polymer ?
#
loop_
_entity_poly.entity_id
_entity_poly.type
_entity_poly.pdbx_seq_one_letter_code
_entity_poly.pdbx_strand_id
1 'polypeptide(L)'
;MQDLIGRLTELGVPREAIHTEAFVSGRSKETRREKAHAIAVAAAAAGVTEFVIGTVDGAPAFPCSPGQSVLDAANAVGVALPQSCGEGACGTCRVRVLSGAHETDDRGMFSADELAAGWRLACQTLPTEDLVIGR
;
A
#
# COMPACT_ATOMS: atom_id res chain seq x y z
N MET A 1 6.69 18.29 -12.08
CA MET A 1 7.62 17.99 -10.98
C MET A 1 8.97 17.49 -11.49
N GLN A 2 9.03 16.50 -12.40
CA GLN A 2 10.30 16.09 -13.03
C GLN A 2 11.03 17.24 -13.75
N ASP A 3 10.27 18.13 -14.39
CA ASP A 3 10.79 19.35 -15.05
C ASP A 3 11.52 20.32 -14.09
N LEU A 4 11.12 20.34 -12.81
CA LEU A 4 11.63 21.27 -11.81
C LEU A 4 12.93 20.78 -11.16
N ILE A 5 13.09 19.45 -11.03
CA ILE A 5 14.33 18.83 -10.54
C ILE A 5 15.47 19.05 -11.55
N GLY A 6 15.17 18.90 -12.84
CA GLY A 6 16.13 19.20 -13.92
C GLY A 6 16.64 20.64 -13.81
N ARG A 7 15.71 21.59 -13.69
CA ARG A 7 16.04 23.02 -13.56
C ARG A 7 16.84 23.37 -12.31
N LEU A 8 16.54 22.77 -11.17
CA LEU A 8 17.33 22.99 -9.95
C LEU A 8 18.76 22.42 -10.07
N THR A 9 18.90 21.30 -10.78
CA THR A 9 20.21 20.71 -11.07
C THR A 9 21.01 21.58 -12.04
N GLU A 10 20.37 22.16 -13.07
CA GLU A 10 20.99 23.15 -13.98
C GLU A 10 21.47 24.42 -13.24
N LEU A 11 20.78 24.80 -12.16
CA LEU A 11 21.17 25.90 -11.29
C LEU A 11 22.26 25.53 -10.26
N GLY A 12 22.80 24.32 -10.33
CA GLY A 12 23.91 23.86 -9.49
C GLY A 12 23.49 23.34 -8.12
N VAL A 13 22.19 23.09 -7.87
CA VAL A 13 21.75 22.45 -6.63
C VAL A 13 22.11 20.95 -6.71
N PRO A 14 22.92 20.42 -5.79
CA PRO A 14 23.28 19.01 -5.81
C PRO A 14 22.04 18.15 -5.58
N ARG A 15 21.90 17.05 -6.34
CA ARG A 15 20.68 16.22 -6.39
C ARG A 15 20.25 15.70 -5.02
N GLU A 16 21.23 15.42 -4.18
CA GLU A 16 21.14 15.00 -2.77
C GLU A 16 20.51 16.05 -1.85
N ALA A 17 20.62 17.34 -2.19
CA ALA A 17 19.98 18.44 -1.46
C ALA A 17 18.56 18.76 -1.96
N ILE A 18 18.09 18.09 -3.02
CA ILE A 18 16.75 18.29 -3.59
C ILE A 18 15.78 17.29 -2.97
N HIS A 19 15.04 17.76 -1.96
CA HIS A 19 13.93 17.03 -1.36
C HIS A 19 12.62 17.35 -2.07
N THR A 20 11.82 16.32 -2.35
CA THR A 20 10.51 16.48 -3.01
C THR A 20 9.43 15.82 -2.17
N GLU A 21 8.43 16.61 -1.79
CA GLU A 21 7.19 16.11 -1.19
C GLU A 21 6.04 16.30 -2.17
N ALA A 22 5.25 15.25 -2.34
CA ALA A 22 4.11 15.26 -3.24
C ALA A 22 2.84 15.64 -2.46
N PHE A 23 2.47 16.92 -2.48
CA PHE A 23 1.15 17.36 -2.06
C PHE A 23 0.15 17.00 -3.16
N VAL A 24 -0.64 15.96 -2.92
CA VAL A 24 -1.60 15.47 -3.90
C VAL A 24 -3.00 15.52 -3.31
N SER A 25 -3.84 16.39 -3.85
CA SER A 25 -5.28 16.18 -3.86
C SER A 25 -5.63 15.37 -5.12
N GLY A 26 -6.14 14.16 -4.94
CA GLY A 26 -6.83 13.43 -6.00
C GLY A 26 -6.02 12.96 -7.23
N ARG A 27 -4.85 12.31 -7.07
CA ARG A 27 -4.30 11.48 -8.16
C ARG A 27 -4.77 10.02 -8.03
N SER A 28 -5.74 9.74 -8.91
CA SER A 28 -6.45 8.50 -9.24
C SER A 28 -6.90 7.63 -8.05
N LYS A 29 -8.12 7.91 -7.57
CA LYS A 29 -8.97 6.87 -6.97
C LYS A 29 -9.40 5.82 -7.99
N GLU A 30 -9.24 6.11 -9.29
CA GLU A 30 -9.63 5.26 -10.41
C GLU A 30 -8.93 3.90 -10.30
N THR A 31 -7.60 3.84 -10.19
CA THR A 31 -6.89 2.54 -10.16
C THR A 31 -7.17 1.69 -8.91
N ARG A 32 -7.17 2.26 -7.69
CA ARG A 32 -7.43 1.49 -6.45
C ARG A 32 -8.86 0.95 -6.42
N ARG A 33 -9.84 1.77 -6.80
CA ARG A 33 -11.25 1.38 -6.77
C ARG A 33 -11.56 0.33 -7.84
N GLU A 34 -11.01 0.49 -9.03
CA GLU A 34 -11.15 -0.47 -10.12
C GLU A 34 -10.55 -1.83 -9.75
N LYS A 35 -9.31 -1.85 -9.21
CA LYS A 35 -8.68 -3.08 -8.70
C LYS A 35 -9.49 -3.72 -7.58
N ALA A 36 -9.93 -2.93 -6.60
CA ALA A 36 -10.76 -3.42 -5.50
C ALA A 36 -12.05 -4.08 -6.00
N HIS A 37 -12.73 -3.44 -6.97
CA HIS A 37 -13.92 -3.99 -7.57
C HIS A 37 -13.63 -5.29 -8.34
N ALA A 38 -12.56 -5.33 -9.14
CA ALA A 38 -12.16 -6.52 -9.88
C ALA A 38 -11.85 -7.71 -8.96
N ILE A 39 -11.12 -7.48 -7.87
CA ILE A 39 -10.81 -8.49 -6.85
C ILE A 39 -12.10 -8.97 -6.18
N ALA A 40 -13.00 -8.06 -5.80
CA ALA A 40 -14.27 -8.43 -5.19
C ALA A 40 -15.14 -9.30 -6.11
N VAL A 41 -15.21 -8.96 -7.41
CA VAL A 41 -15.94 -9.75 -8.41
C VAL A 41 -15.30 -11.13 -8.60
N ALA A 42 -13.97 -11.20 -8.70
CA ALA A 42 -13.25 -12.46 -8.86
C ALA A 42 -13.43 -13.39 -7.64
N ALA A 43 -13.30 -12.84 -6.42
CA ALA A 43 -13.52 -13.58 -5.19
C ALA A 43 -14.96 -14.09 -5.07
N ALA A 44 -15.95 -13.25 -5.40
CA ALA A 44 -17.36 -13.65 -5.42
C ALA A 44 -17.61 -14.81 -6.40
N ALA A 45 -17.03 -14.78 -7.60
CA ALA A 45 -17.13 -15.87 -8.57
C ALA A 45 -16.48 -17.17 -8.08
N ALA A 46 -15.42 -17.07 -7.26
CA ALA A 46 -14.75 -18.19 -6.63
C ALA A 46 -15.39 -18.65 -5.31
N GLY A 47 -16.45 -17.98 -4.84
CA GLY A 47 -17.10 -18.29 -3.55
C GLY A 47 -16.29 -17.88 -2.32
N VAL A 48 -15.29 -17.01 -2.47
CA VAL A 48 -14.45 -16.51 -1.38
C VAL A 48 -15.06 -15.23 -0.82
N THR A 49 -15.35 -15.23 0.49
CA THR A 49 -15.98 -14.10 1.18
C THR A 49 -15.02 -13.33 2.07
N GLU A 50 -13.89 -13.94 2.45
CA GLU A 50 -12.95 -13.37 3.41
C GLU A 50 -11.55 -13.95 3.19
N PHE A 51 -10.53 -13.12 3.44
CA PHE A 51 -9.13 -13.49 3.52
C PHE A 51 -8.63 -13.26 4.95
N VAL A 52 -7.65 -14.05 5.39
CA VAL A 52 -7.00 -13.89 6.70
C VAL A 52 -5.69 -13.13 6.55
N ILE A 53 -5.53 -12.06 7.33
CA ILE A 53 -4.27 -11.31 7.43
C ILE A 53 -3.58 -11.68 8.73
N GLY A 54 -2.56 -12.52 8.64
CA GLY A 54 -1.67 -12.86 9.75
C GLY A 54 -0.64 -11.77 10.01
N THR A 55 -0.27 -11.58 11.28
CA THR A 55 0.84 -10.69 11.65
C THR A 55 1.92 -11.45 12.41
N VAL A 56 3.19 -11.13 12.18
CA VAL A 56 4.31 -11.77 12.89
C VAL A 56 4.75 -11.01 14.14
N ASP A 57 4.31 -9.76 14.32
CA ASP A 57 4.76 -8.87 15.39
C ASP A 57 3.88 -8.93 16.65
N GLY A 58 3.17 -10.05 16.85
CA GLY A 58 2.33 -10.31 18.02
C GLY A 58 0.94 -9.65 17.99
N ALA A 59 0.56 -8.96 16.92
CA ALA A 59 -0.83 -8.52 16.75
C ALA A 59 -1.71 -9.71 16.30
N PRO A 60 -2.99 -9.75 16.71
CA PRO A 60 -3.89 -10.83 16.29
C PRO A 60 -4.06 -10.79 14.77
N ALA A 61 -4.21 -11.97 14.17
CA ALA A 61 -4.64 -12.07 12.79
C ALA A 61 -6.06 -11.50 12.66
N PHE A 62 -6.39 -10.94 11.50
CA PHE A 62 -7.66 -10.27 11.29
C PHE A 62 -8.26 -10.58 9.91
N PRO A 63 -9.60 -10.59 9.81
CA PRO A 63 -10.30 -10.81 8.55
C PRO A 63 -10.19 -9.59 7.63
N CYS A 64 -10.14 -9.84 6.32
CA CYS A 64 -10.17 -8.83 5.28
C CYS A 64 -11.13 -9.26 4.17
N SER A 65 -12.11 -8.41 3.85
CA SER A 65 -13.02 -8.69 2.74
C SER A 65 -12.33 -8.50 1.38
N PRO A 66 -12.67 -9.28 0.35
CA PRO A 66 -12.19 -9.03 -1.01
C PRO A 66 -12.46 -7.58 -1.46
N GLY A 67 -11.42 -6.92 -1.98
CA GLY A 67 -11.48 -5.52 -2.39
C GLY A 67 -11.35 -4.49 -1.24
N GLN A 68 -11.20 -4.95 0.00
CA GLN A 68 -10.84 -4.09 1.14
C GLN A 68 -9.31 -3.98 1.25
N SER A 69 -8.79 -2.83 1.67
CA SER A 69 -7.35 -2.71 1.92
C SER A 69 -6.95 -3.34 3.24
N VAL A 70 -5.69 -3.76 3.36
CA VAL A 70 -5.14 -4.30 4.61
C VAL A 70 -5.28 -3.30 5.76
N LEU A 71 -5.06 -2.00 5.50
CA LEU A 71 -5.25 -0.97 6.52
C LEU A 71 -6.72 -0.82 6.94
N ASP A 72 -7.64 -0.80 5.97
CA ASP A 72 -9.08 -0.66 6.26
C ASP A 72 -9.60 -1.86 7.06
N ALA A 73 -9.11 -3.07 6.77
CA ALA A 73 -9.42 -4.29 7.51
C ALA A 73 -8.87 -4.26 8.94
N ALA A 74 -7.60 -3.86 9.11
CA ALA A 74 -7.00 -3.70 10.44
C ALA A 74 -7.78 -2.69 11.29
N ASN A 75 -8.14 -1.54 10.71
CA ASN A 75 -8.93 -0.51 11.38
C ASN A 75 -10.32 -0.99 11.80
N ALA A 76 -10.99 -1.79 10.96
CA ALA A 76 -12.33 -2.29 11.25
C ALA A 76 -12.39 -3.18 12.50
N VAL A 77 -11.29 -3.89 12.82
CA VAL A 77 -11.20 -4.77 13.99
C VAL A 77 -10.34 -4.20 15.13
N GLY A 78 -9.86 -2.96 15.00
CA GLY A 78 -9.04 -2.30 16.02
C GLY A 78 -7.58 -2.77 16.09
N VAL A 79 -7.04 -3.40 15.03
CA VAL A 79 -5.62 -3.72 14.93
C VAL A 79 -4.83 -2.47 14.53
N ALA A 80 -3.93 -2.03 15.40
CA ALA A 80 -3.18 -0.79 15.21
C ALA A 80 -2.02 -0.98 14.22
N LEU A 81 -2.24 -0.56 12.97
CA LEU A 81 -1.17 -0.33 12.00
C LEU A 81 -0.77 1.16 12.01
N PRO A 82 0.54 1.48 11.90
CA PRO A 82 0.98 2.87 11.78
C PRO A 82 0.31 3.54 10.58
N GLN A 83 -0.32 4.69 10.77
CA GLN A 83 -1.03 5.38 9.70
C GLN A 83 -1.07 6.90 9.94
N SER A 84 -1.14 7.67 8.85
CA SER A 84 -1.32 9.12 8.90
C SER A 84 -2.30 9.59 7.83
N CYS A 85 -2.01 9.35 6.53
CA CYS A 85 -2.87 9.84 5.45
C CYS A 85 -3.90 8.83 4.92
N GLY A 86 -3.65 7.52 5.01
CA GLY A 86 -4.56 6.48 4.47
C GLY A 86 -4.67 6.39 2.93
N GLU A 87 -3.98 7.25 2.18
CA GLU A 87 -4.13 7.41 0.73
C GLU A 87 -2.84 7.12 -0.07
N GLY A 88 -1.83 6.56 0.59
CA GLY A 88 -0.56 6.18 -0.02
C GLY A 88 0.43 7.32 -0.27
N ALA A 89 0.24 8.48 0.35
CA ALA A 89 1.10 9.66 0.17
C ALA A 89 2.20 9.81 1.23
N CYS A 90 1.96 9.39 2.49
CA CYS A 90 2.86 9.65 3.62
C CYS A 90 3.87 8.53 3.93
N GLY A 91 3.68 7.32 3.39
CA GLY A 91 4.55 6.16 3.70
C GLY A 91 4.42 5.58 5.11
N THR A 92 3.68 6.20 6.04
CA THR A 92 3.51 5.70 7.43
C THR A 92 2.92 4.29 7.46
N CYS A 93 2.02 3.97 6.53
CA CYS A 93 1.35 2.67 6.44
C CYS A 93 2.23 1.54 5.88
N ARG A 94 3.57 1.69 5.88
CA ARG A 94 4.48 0.67 5.34
C ARG A 94 4.39 -0.62 6.15
N VAL A 95 4.32 -1.74 5.44
CA VAL A 95 4.38 -3.10 5.96
C VAL A 95 5.16 -3.97 5.00
N ARG A 96 5.71 -5.07 5.48
CA ARG A 96 6.37 -6.09 4.67
C ARG A 96 5.43 -7.27 4.49
N VAL A 97 5.05 -7.57 3.25
CA VAL A 97 4.34 -8.81 2.92
C VAL A 97 5.35 -9.95 2.88
N LEU A 98 5.19 -10.91 3.78
CA LEU A 98 6.08 -12.06 3.95
C LEU A 98 5.61 -13.27 3.15
N SER A 99 4.30 -13.42 2.98
CA SER A 99 3.69 -14.44 2.14
C SER A 99 2.30 -14.02 1.68
N GLY A 100 1.84 -14.67 0.62
CA GLY A 100 0.54 -14.42 0.00
C GLY A 100 0.63 -13.49 -1.22
N ALA A 101 -0.46 -13.47 -1.99
CA ALA A 101 -0.63 -12.71 -3.21
C ALA A 101 -1.58 -11.53 -2.97
N HIS A 102 -1.21 -10.41 -3.58
CA HIS A 102 -1.90 -9.15 -3.42
C HIS A 102 -1.72 -8.28 -4.64
N GLU A 103 -2.66 -7.37 -4.82
CA GLU A 103 -2.50 -6.22 -5.67
C GLU A 103 -2.17 -4.98 -4.84
N THR A 104 -1.36 -4.10 -5.38
CA THR A 104 -0.99 -2.85 -4.70
C THR A 104 -0.60 -1.78 -5.71
N ASP A 105 -0.53 -0.54 -5.23
CA ASP A 105 0.08 0.60 -5.90
C ASP A 105 1.07 1.19 -4.91
N ASP A 106 2.36 0.96 -5.13
CA ASP A 106 3.43 1.47 -4.27
C ASP A 106 3.64 2.98 -4.43
N ARG A 107 3.03 3.60 -5.45
CA ARG A 107 3.11 5.03 -5.78
C ARG A 107 4.54 5.57 -5.89
N GLY A 108 5.52 4.71 -6.22
CA GLY A 108 6.93 5.07 -6.29
C GLY A 108 7.56 5.34 -4.92
N MET A 109 6.96 4.84 -3.83
CA MET A 109 7.42 5.07 -2.47
C MET A 109 8.61 4.19 -2.06
N PHE A 110 8.82 3.07 -2.76
CA PHE A 110 9.84 2.09 -2.43
C PHE A 110 10.83 1.92 -3.58
N SER A 111 12.09 1.63 -3.24
CA SER A 111 13.08 1.17 -4.20
C SER A 111 12.77 -0.23 -4.73
N ALA A 112 13.42 -0.64 -5.83
CA ALA A 112 13.25 -1.99 -6.38
C ALA A 112 13.64 -3.09 -5.38
N ASP A 113 14.73 -2.89 -4.63
CA ASP A 113 15.17 -3.82 -3.57
C ASP A 113 14.16 -3.91 -2.42
N GLU A 114 13.56 -2.78 -2.03
CA GLU A 114 12.50 -2.79 -1.02
C GLU A 114 11.25 -3.51 -1.52
N LEU A 115 10.87 -3.30 -2.78
CA LEU A 115 9.77 -4.02 -3.39
C LEU A 115 10.04 -5.53 -3.47
N ALA A 116 11.27 -5.92 -3.80
CA ALA A 116 11.71 -7.32 -3.81
C ALA A 116 11.75 -7.92 -2.40
N ALA A 117 12.09 -7.13 -1.39
CA ALA A 117 12.02 -7.54 0.01
C ALA A 117 10.57 -7.65 0.53
N GLY A 118 9.56 -7.21 -0.23
CA GLY A 118 8.15 -7.32 0.12
C GLY A 118 7.55 -6.08 0.77
N TRP A 119 8.26 -4.94 0.81
CA TRP A 119 7.73 -3.70 1.36
C TRP A 119 6.59 -3.14 0.51
N ARG A 120 5.45 -2.85 1.15
CA ARG A 120 4.22 -2.34 0.54
C ARG A 120 3.55 -1.33 1.46
N LEU A 121 2.60 -0.57 0.92
CA LEU A 121 1.75 0.35 1.67
C LEU A 121 0.46 -0.39 2.05
N ALA A 122 0.22 -0.68 3.33
CA ALA A 122 -0.98 -1.37 3.80
C ALA A 122 -2.28 -0.67 3.36
N CYS A 123 -2.24 0.65 3.22
CA CYS A 123 -3.36 1.48 2.76
C CYS A 123 -3.65 1.39 1.25
N GLN A 124 -2.74 0.78 0.48
CA GLN A 124 -2.88 0.55 -0.96
C GLN A 124 -2.88 -0.94 -1.34
N THR A 125 -2.54 -1.83 -0.40
CA THR A 125 -2.51 -3.28 -0.61
C THR A 125 -3.89 -3.89 -0.47
N LEU A 126 -4.30 -4.61 -1.50
CA LEU A 126 -5.54 -5.38 -1.60
C LEU A 126 -5.15 -6.87 -1.68
N PRO A 127 -5.52 -7.71 -0.69
CA PRO A 127 -5.24 -9.13 -0.73
C PRO A 127 -6.05 -9.82 -1.84
N THR A 128 -5.44 -10.79 -2.50
CA THR A 128 -6.12 -11.74 -3.41
C THR A 128 -6.10 -13.17 -2.85
N GLU A 129 -5.37 -13.40 -1.76
CA GLU A 129 -5.37 -14.59 -0.93
C GLU A 129 -4.98 -14.21 0.51
N ASP A 130 -4.87 -15.19 1.41
CA ASP A 130 -4.42 -14.99 2.78
C ASP A 130 -2.99 -14.43 2.81
N LEU A 131 -2.77 -13.39 3.60
CA LEU A 131 -1.47 -12.72 3.70
C LEU A 131 -0.83 -12.92 5.07
N VAL A 132 0.49 -12.93 5.10
CA VAL A 132 1.25 -12.73 6.34
C VAL A 132 2.07 -11.46 6.20
N ILE A 133 1.90 -10.54 7.14
CA ILE A 133 2.58 -9.24 7.16
C ILE A 133 3.48 -9.07 8.40
N GLY A 134 4.58 -8.35 8.22
CA GLY A 134 5.44 -7.84 9.30
C GLY A 134 5.61 -6.32 9.20
N ARG A 135 6.00 -5.67 10.29
CA ARG A 135 6.20 -4.22 10.38
C ARG A 135 7.65 -3.80 10.19
#